data_AF-A0A2V9BTA2-F1
#
_entry.id   AF-A0A2V9BTA2-F1
#
_cell.length_a   1.000
_cell.length_b   1.000
_cell.length_c   1.000
_cell.angle_alpha   90.00
_cell.angle_beta   90.00
_cell.angle_gamma   90.00
#
_symmetry.space_group_name_H-M   'P 1'
#
loop_
_entity.id
_entity.type
_entity.pdbx_description
1 polymer ?
#
loop_
_entity_poly.entity_id
_entity_poly.type
_entity_poly.pdbx_seq_one_letter_code
_entity_poly.pdbx_strand_id
1 'polypeptide(L)'
;MKRWLPGLGILAALGVAPACKKQGPPAPDVWAVVNGEAVKRDEVEKYYRSRVTRETQEPSQEEALSLKLNILDELINNEILLERAKKLSLEASDGEVEDKFTEFKSPYTEDEFQRQMKDRGFTVDDLKRDLRRQLSIQKLINKEVVAKVTITDQDVTDFYNQNRSQFNVAEPQYRIAQIVVTPRKDPLLRNRKNDDATTEAEARHKCATLLERLAGGADFATLAM
;
A
#
# COMPACT_ATOMS: atom_id res chain seq x y z
N MET A 1 -44.81 -70.95 -48.56
CA MET A 1 -43.68 -70.97 -47.60
C MET A 1 -42.86 -69.70 -47.79
N LYS A 2 -42.49 -69.07 -46.67
CA LYS A 2 -42.26 -67.62 -46.49
C LYS A 2 -40.86 -67.20 -46.93
N ARG A 3 -40.74 -66.14 -47.76
CA ARG A 3 -39.49 -65.44 -48.11
C ARG A 3 -39.13 -64.45 -46.98
N TRP A 4 -37.85 -64.36 -46.59
CA TRP A 4 -37.35 -63.30 -45.71
C TRP A 4 -35.96 -62.84 -46.18
N LEU A 5 -35.86 -61.56 -46.55
CA LEU A 5 -34.62 -60.79 -46.68
C LEU A 5 -34.31 -60.16 -45.31
N PRO A 6 -33.05 -60.06 -44.86
CA PRO A 6 -32.67 -59.09 -43.84
C PRO A 6 -32.29 -57.76 -44.50
N GLY A 7 -33.06 -56.73 -44.18
CA GLY A 7 -32.85 -55.35 -44.59
C GLY A 7 -31.75 -54.65 -43.80
N LEU A 8 -31.03 -53.78 -44.51
CA LEU A 8 -30.02 -52.84 -44.07
C LEU A 8 -30.65 -51.76 -43.17
N GLY A 9 -30.18 -51.62 -41.92
CA GLY A 9 -30.56 -50.54 -41.02
C GLY A 9 -29.36 -49.67 -40.67
N ILE A 10 -29.17 -48.56 -41.39
CA ILE A 10 -28.18 -47.52 -41.05
C ILE A 10 -28.87 -46.56 -40.07
N LEU A 11 -28.49 -46.62 -38.79
CA LEU A 11 -28.82 -45.60 -37.79
C LEU A 11 -27.87 -44.41 -37.99
N ALA A 12 -28.38 -43.32 -38.56
CA ALA A 12 -27.70 -42.03 -38.56
C ALA A 12 -27.83 -41.38 -37.18
N ALA A 13 -26.77 -41.44 -36.38
CA ALA A 13 -26.66 -40.68 -35.14
C ALA A 13 -26.40 -39.20 -35.47
N LEU A 14 -27.41 -38.34 -35.27
CA LEU A 14 -27.25 -36.88 -35.27
C LEU A 14 -26.39 -36.48 -34.05
N GLY A 15 -25.10 -36.26 -34.30
CA GLY A 15 -24.20 -35.61 -33.34
C GLY A 15 -24.57 -34.14 -33.19
N VAL A 16 -25.13 -33.77 -32.04
CA VAL A 16 -25.28 -32.37 -31.63
C VAL A 16 -23.91 -31.89 -31.15
N ALA A 17 -23.12 -31.31 -32.04
CA ALA A 17 -21.89 -30.62 -31.64
C ALA A 17 -22.26 -29.36 -30.83
N PRO A 18 -21.62 -29.11 -29.67
CA PRO A 18 -21.81 -27.86 -28.96
C PRO A 18 -21.30 -26.72 -29.83
N ALA A 19 -22.23 -25.92 -30.35
CA ALA A 19 -21.91 -24.70 -31.06
C ALA A 19 -21.13 -23.77 -30.14
N CYS A 20 -19.84 -23.59 -30.40
CA CYS A 20 -19.06 -22.49 -29.85
C CYS A 20 -19.77 -21.17 -30.21
N LYS A 21 -20.50 -20.60 -29.26
CA LYS A 21 -20.93 -19.20 -29.33
C LYS A 21 -19.66 -18.35 -29.31
N LYS A 22 -19.16 -17.99 -30.49
CA LYS A 22 -18.20 -16.88 -30.63
C LYS A 22 -18.92 -15.64 -30.11
N GLN A 23 -18.47 -15.14 -28.95
CA GLN A 23 -18.88 -13.83 -28.46
C GLN A 23 -18.50 -12.80 -29.55
N GLY A 24 -19.46 -11.98 -29.97
CA GLY A 24 -19.24 -10.97 -31.00
C GLY A 24 -18.14 -9.97 -30.59
N PRO A 25 -17.64 -9.16 -31.53
CA PRO A 25 -16.65 -8.12 -31.20
C PRO A 25 -17.18 -7.25 -30.05
N PRO A 26 -16.32 -6.85 -29.10
CA PRO A 26 -16.72 -6.01 -27.98
C PRO A 26 -17.41 -4.74 -28.48
N ALA A 27 -18.38 -4.24 -27.73
CA ALA A 27 -18.99 -2.94 -28.02
C ALA A 27 -17.88 -1.86 -28.07
N PRO A 28 -18.09 -0.72 -28.78
CA PRO A 28 -17.05 0.29 -29.01
C PRO A 28 -16.31 0.81 -27.76
N ASP A 29 -16.96 0.71 -26.60
CA ASP A 29 -16.46 1.17 -25.30
C ASP A 29 -15.94 0.04 -24.39
N VAL A 30 -15.80 -1.18 -24.91
CA VAL A 30 -15.22 -2.33 -24.19
C VAL A 30 -13.81 -2.57 -24.70
N TRP A 31 -12.83 -2.50 -23.81
CA TRP A 31 -11.41 -2.67 -24.15
C TRP A 31 -10.95 -4.12 -24.00
N ALA A 32 -11.56 -4.88 -23.07
CA ALA A 32 -11.31 -6.30 -22.93
C ALA A 32 -12.55 -7.04 -22.42
N VAL A 33 -12.60 -8.35 -22.66
CA VAL A 33 -13.61 -9.25 -22.10
C VAL A 33 -12.88 -10.39 -21.40
N VAL A 34 -13.15 -10.58 -20.10
CA VAL A 34 -12.54 -11.60 -19.25
C VAL A 34 -13.63 -12.57 -18.83
N ASN A 35 -13.63 -13.78 -19.42
CA ASN A 35 -14.61 -14.85 -19.13
C ASN A 35 -16.08 -14.41 -19.20
N GLY A 36 -16.38 -13.42 -20.04
CA GLY A 36 -17.72 -12.86 -20.25
C GLY A 36 -17.99 -11.55 -19.51
N GLU A 37 -17.13 -11.13 -18.58
CA GLU A 37 -17.20 -9.82 -17.94
C GLU A 37 -16.44 -8.77 -18.78
N ALA A 38 -17.01 -7.59 -18.96
CA ALA A 38 -16.46 -6.56 -19.82
C ALA A 38 -15.65 -5.53 -19.02
N VAL A 39 -14.38 -5.33 -19.40
CA VAL A 39 -13.56 -4.21 -18.93
C VAL A 39 -13.78 -3.03 -19.86
N LYS A 40 -14.43 -1.99 -19.33
CA LYS A 40 -14.89 -0.85 -20.12
C LYS A 40 -13.85 0.27 -20.15
N ARG A 41 -13.93 1.09 -21.21
CA ARG A 41 -13.07 2.26 -21.43
C ARG A 41 -13.20 3.29 -20.31
N ASP A 42 -14.42 3.54 -19.85
CA ASP A 42 -14.70 4.52 -18.79
C ASP A 42 -14.06 4.14 -17.45
N GLU A 43 -13.99 2.85 -17.15
CA GLU A 43 -13.29 2.32 -16.00
C GLU A 43 -11.78 2.57 -16.11
N VAL A 44 -11.17 2.20 -17.24
CA VAL A 44 -9.74 2.47 -17.50
C VAL A 44 -9.43 3.97 -17.40
N GLU A 45 -10.26 4.82 -18.01
CA GLU A 45 -10.09 6.27 -17.97
C GLU A 45 -10.23 6.82 -16.53
N LYS A 46 -11.15 6.27 -15.74
CA LYS A 46 -11.35 6.66 -14.35
C LYS A 46 -10.09 6.36 -13.51
N TYR A 47 -9.52 5.17 -13.64
CA TYR A 47 -8.26 4.82 -12.96
C TYR A 47 -7.05 5.60 -13.50
N TYR A 48 -7.04 5.89 -14.80
CA TYR A 48 -5.99 6.73 -15.38
C TYR A 48 -6.00 8.13 -14.77
N ARG A 49 -7.17 8.75 -14.70
CA ARG A 49 -7.34 10.09 -14.11
C ARG A 49 -7.04 10.12 -12.61
N SER A 50 -7.27 9.04 -11.86
CA SER A 50 -6.90 9.02 -10.44
C SER A 50 -5.41 8.85 -10.18
N ARG A 51 -4.63 8.36 -11.17
CA ARG A 51 -3.17 8.23 -11.09
C ARG A 51 -2.45 9.49 -11.58
N VAL A 52 -2.99 10.16 -12.60
CA VAL A 52 -2.41 11.39 -13.14
C VAL A 52 -2.91 12.58 -12.32
N THR A 53 -2.04 13.13 -11.47
CA THR A 53 -2.37 14.29 -10.65
C THR A 53 -2.20 15.56 -11.49
N ARG A 54 -3.06 16.57 -11.28
CA ARG A 54 -3.00 17.84 -12.02
C ARG A 54 -1.73 18.66 -11.78
N GLU A 55 -0.96 18.32 -10.76
CA GLU A 55 0.31 18.98 -10.40
C GLU A 55 1.51 18.44 -11.17
N THR A 56 1.40 17.27 -11.80
CA THR A 56 2.43 16.72 -12.68
C THR A 56 2.23 17.17 -14.12
N GLN A 57 3.33 17.34 -14.87
CA GLN A 57 3.30 17.61 -16.29
C GLN A 57 2.41 16.57 -17.00
N GLU A 58 1.51 17.02 -17.87
CA GLU A 58 0.63 16.11 -18.60
C GLU A 58 1.48 15.12 -19.40
N PRO A 59 1.23 13.80 -19.27
CA PRO A 59 1.93 12.79 -20.04
C PRO A 59 1.75 13.05 -21.54
N SER A 60 2.78 12.76 -22.32
CA SER A 60 2.65 12.68 -23.78
C SER A 60 1.59 11.63 -24.17
N GLN A 61 1.10 11.68 -25.41
CA GLN A 61 0.08 10.73 -25.86
C GLN A 61 0.55 9.27 -25.75
N GLU A 62 1.83 9.01 -25.99
CA GLU A 62 2.42 7.66 -25.90
C GLU A 62 2.54 7.18 -24.45
N GLU A 63 2.95 8.06 -23.54
CA GLU A 63 2.99 7.77 -22.10
C GLU A 63 1.59 7.55 -21.54
N ALA A 64 0.62 8.39 -21.93
CA ALA A 64 -0.78 8.25 -21.54
C ALA A 64 -1.35 6.91 -22.00
N LEU A 65 -1.08 6.51 -23.24
CA LEU A 65 -1.51 5.20 -23.77
C LEU A 65 -0.86 4.05 -23.02
N SER A 66 0.44 4.13 -22.74
CA SER A 66 1.18 3.11 -21.98
C SER A 66 0.62 2.93 -20.57
N LEU A 67 0.33 4.04 -19.88
CA LEU A 67 -0.31 4.02 -18.56
C LEU A 67 -1.70 3.38 -18.61
N LYS A 68 -2.50 3.72 -19.62
CA LYS A 68 -3.84 3.14 -19.81
C LYS A 68 -3.79 1.64 -20.11
N LEU A 69 -2.81 1.17 -20.88
CA LEU A 69 -2.59 -0.25 -21.13
C LEU A 69 -2.18 -1.00 -19.86
N ASN A 70 -1.29 -0.44 -19.05
CA ASN A 70 -0.92 -1.03 -17.75
C ASN A 70 -2.12 -1.13 -16.80
N ILE A 71 -2.99 -0.12 -16.79
CA ILE A 71 -4.24 -0.13 -16.01
C ILE A 71 -5.19 -1.21 -16.56
N LEU A 72 -5.32 -1.31 -17.88
CA LEU A 72 -6.14 -2.36 -18.50
C LEU A 72 -5.66 -3.75 -18.09
N ASP A 73 -4.35 -4.01 -18.14
CA ASP A 73 -3.76 -5.28 -17.71
C ASP A 73 -4.02 -5.57 -16.22
N GLU A 74 -3.92 -4.55 -15.36
CA GLU A 74 -4.26 -4.67 -13.94
C GLU A 74 -5.74 -5.03 -13.74
N LEU A 75 -6.65 -4.37 -14.46
CA LEU A 75 -8.08 -4.66 -14.39
C LEU A 75 -8.42 -6.07 -14.90
N ILE A 76 -7.77 -6.51 -15.98
CA ILE A 76 -7.91 -7.88 -16.50
C ILE A 76 -7.46 -8.89 -15.44
N ASN A 77 -6.28 -8.70 -14.85
CA ASN A 77 -5.76 -9.59 -13.82
C ASN A 77 -6.66 -9.61 -12.58
N ASN A 78 -7.15 -8.45 -12.15
CA ASN A 78 -8.10 -8.36 -11.05
C ASN A 78 -9.39 -9.12 -11.35
N GLU A 79 -9.94 -9.02 -12.56
CA GLU A 79 -11.16 -9.75 -12.93
C GLU A 79 -10.97 -11.27 -12.88
N ILE A 80 -9.82 -11.77 -13.36
CA ILE A 80 -9.46 -13.20 -13.26
C ILE A 80 -9.43 -13.65 -11.79
N LEU A 81 -8.81 -12.85 -10.91
CA LEU A 81 -8.72 -13.15 -9.49
C LEU A 81 -10.10 -13.07 -8.81
N LEU A 82 -10.94 -12.10 -9.17
CA LEU A 82 -12.28 -11.94 -8.63
C LEU A 82 -13.19 -13.10 -9.02
N GLU A 83 -13.13 -13.56 -10.27
CA GLU A 83 -13.88 -14.75 -10.69
C GLU A 83 -13.47 -15.98 -9.88
N ARG A 84 -12.17 -16.15 -9.63
CA ARG A 84 -11.67 -17.24 -8.77
C ARG A 84 -12.14 -17.09 -7.33
N ALA A 85 -12.11 -15.87 -6.78
CA ALA A 85 -12.59 -15.58 -5.44
C ALA A 85 -14.09 -15.91 -5.30
N LYS A 86 -14.91 -15.51 -6.29
CA LYS A 86 -16.35 -15.81 -6.37
C LYS A 86 -16.62 -17.32 -6.42
N LYS A 87 -15.88 -18.07 -7.26
CA LYS A 87 -15.98 -19.54 -7.33
C LYS A 87 -15.69 -20.23 -5.99
N LEU A 88 -14.89 -19.61 -5.13
CA LEU A 88 -14.55 -20.11 -3.80
C LEU A 88 -15.36 -19.47 -2.67
N SER A 89 -16.35 -18.64 -3.00
CA SER A 89 -17.18 -17.88 -2.05
C SER A 89 -16.34 -17.03 -1.09
N LEU A 90 -15.30 -16.38 -1.62
CA LEU A 90 -14.39 -15.50 -0.87
C LEU A 90 -14.67 -14.01 -1.11
N GLU A 91 -15.86 -13.68 -1.61
CA GLU A 91 -16.27 -12.30 -1.79
C GLU A 91 -16.35 -11.59 -0.42
N ALA A 92 -15.89 -10.33 -0.38
CA ALA A 92 -16.01 -9.52 0.82
C ALA A 92 -17.46 -9.13 1.09
N SER A 93 -17.88 -9.31 2.34
CA SER A 93 -19.21 -8.93 2.82
C SER A 93 -19.36 -7.42 2.94
N ASP A 94 -20.60 -6.94 2.99
CA ASP A 94 -20.89 -5.52 3.15
C ASP A 94 -20.32 -4.95 4.46
N GLY A 95 -20.33 -5.75 5.54
CA GLY A 95 -19.73 -5.37 6.82
C GLY A 95 -18.22 -5.13 6.71
N GLU A 96 -17.48 -6.06 6.09
CA GLU A 96 -16.03 -5.92 5.90
C GLU A 96 -15.68 -4.72 5.01
N VAL A 97 -16.52 -4.42 4.01
CA VAL A 97 -16.35 -3.24 3.16
C VAL A 97 -16.60 -1.96 3.96
N GLU A 98 -17.61 -1.92 4.82
CA GLU A 98 -17.91 -0.76 5.66
C GLU A 98 -16.83 -0.52 6.71
N ASP A 99 -16.34 -1.58 7.34
CA ASP A 99 -15.24 -1.52 8.30
C ASP A 99 -13.99 -0.96 7.64
N LYS A 100 -13.64 -1.48 6.46
CA LYS A 100 -12.46 -1.00 5.72
C LYS A 100 -12.63 0.41 5.19
N PHE A 101 -13.84 0.77 4.77
CA PHE A 101 -14.18 2.13 4.36
C PHE A 101 -14.02 3.11 5.53
N THR A 102 -14.49 2.73 6.72
CA THR A 102 -14.36 3.54 7.94
C THR A 102 -12.90 3.71 8.33
N GLU A 103 -12.11 2.64 8.30
CA GLU A 103 -10.66 2.69 8.53
C GLU A 103 -9.97 3.62 7.53
N PHE A 104 -10.28 3.48 6.23
CA PHE A 104 -9.72 4.32 5.17
C PHE A 104 -10.07 5.80 5.33
N LYS A 105 -11.31 6.09 5.78
CA LYS A 105 -11.79 7.46 6.00
C LYS A 105 -11.27 8.09 7.28
N SER A 106 -10.93 7.28 8.30
CA SER A 106 -10.56 7.73 9.65
C SER A 106 -9.47 8.82 9.74
N PRO A 107 -8.46 8.90 8.85
CA PRO A 107 -7.44 9.93 8.93
C PRO A 107 -7.90 11.32 8.45
N TYR A 108 -9.09 11.41 7.84
CA TYR A 108 -9.58 12.62 7.18
C TYR A 108 -10.82 13.18 7.88
N THR A 109 -10.94 14.50 7.87
CA THR A 109 -12.24 15.15 8.10
C THR A 109 -13.18 14.88 6.91
N GLU A 110 -14.49 15.08 7.10
CA GLU A 110 -15.47 14.90 6.02
C GLU A 110 -15.13 15.77 4.80
N ASP A 111 -14.80 17.04 5.03
CA ASP A 111 -14.49 17.98 3.96
C ASP A 111 -13.22 17.59 3.20
N GLU A 112 -12.17 17.14 3.90
CA GLU A 112 -10.94 16.65 3.27
C GLU A 112 -11.20 15.39 2.45
N PHE A 113 -11.97 14.45 3.00
CA PHE A 113 -12.33 13.23 2.30
C PHE A 113 -13.11 13.53 1.01
N GLN A 114 -14.13 14.38 1.08
CA GLN A 114 -14.92 14.77 -0.10
C GLN A 114 -14.07 15.50 -1.15
N ARG A 115 -13.12 16.35 -0.72
CA ARG A 115 -12.17 16.99 -1.64
C ARG A 115 -11.30 15.95 -2.34
N GLN A 116 -10.70 15.00 -1.61
CA GLN A 116 -9.88 13.95 -2.22
C GLN A 116 -10.67 13.08 -3.21
N MET A 117 -11.90 12.71 -2.87
CA MET A 117 -12.77 11.94 -3.75
C MET A 117 -13.09 12.71 -5.04
N LYS A 118 -13.38 14.00 -4.92
CA LYS A 118 -13.62 14.89 -6.06
C LYS A 118 -12.38 15.07 -6.93
N ASP A 119 -11.22 15.28 -6.33
CA ASP A 119 -9.96 15.49 -7.05
C ASP A 119 -9.55 14.25 -7.85
N ARG A 120 -9.77 13.06 -7.29
CA ARG A 120 -9.55 11.78 -7.97
C ARG A 120 -10.68 11.40 -8.94
N GLY A 121 -11.84 12.06 -8.84
CA GLY A 121 -13.02 11.80 -9.67
C GLY A 121 -13.71 10.47 -9.35
N PHE A 122 -13.75 10.10 -8.07
CA PHE A 122 -14.40 8.89 -7.54
C PHE A 122 -15.62 9.26 -6.69
N THR A 123 -16.63 8.39 -6.65
CA THR A 123 -17.72 8.46 -5.68
C THR A 123 -17.46 7.53 -4.48
N VAL A 124 -18.22 7.69 -3.40
CA VAL A 124 -18.18 6.74 -2.27
C VAL A 124 -18.50 5.32 -2.72
N ASP A 125 -19.46 5.15 -3.63
CA ASP A 125 -19.83 3.83 -4.16
C ASP A 125 -18.71 3.23 -5.02
N ASP A 126 -18.00 4.05 -5.80
CA ASP A 126 -16.81 3.59 -6.52
C ASP A 126 -15.74 3.07 -5.55
N LEU A 127 -15.47 3.82 -4.48
CA LEU A 127 -14.49 3.40 -3.48
C LEU A 127 -14.92 2.13 -2.76
N LYS A 128 -16.19 2.01 -2.35
CA LYS A 128 -16.71 0.78 -1.70
C LYS A 128 -16.66 -0.42 -2.64
N ARG A 129 -16.93 -0.24 -3.93
CA ARG A 129 -16.76 -1.30 -4.94
C ARG A 129 -15.30 -1.74 -5.02
N ASP A 130 -14.36 -0.80 -5.06
CA ASP A 130 -12.94 -1.08 -5.16
C ASP A 130 -12.41 -1.78 -3.90
N LEU A 131 -12.83 -1.34 -2.72
CA LEU A 131 -12.52 -2.00 -1.45
C LEU A 131 -13.04 -3.44 -1.44
N ARG A 132 -14.27 -3.69 -1.90
CA ARG A 132 -14.80 -5.06 -2.01
C ARG A 132 -13.95 -5.93 -2.92
N ARG A 133 -13.51 -5.40 -4.07
CA ARG A 133 -12.64 -6.12 -5.00
C ARG A 133 -11.30 -6.47 -4.34
N GLN A 134 -10.64 -5.48 -3.75
CA GLN A 134 -9.34 -5.64 -3.08
C GLN A 134 -9.42 -6.65 -1.93
N LEU A 135 -10.43 -6.55 -1.07
CA LEU A 135 -10.63 -7.48 0.05
C LEU A 135 -10.89 -8.91 -0.44
N SER A 136 -11.67 -9.08 -1.50
CA SER A 136 -11.95 -10.41 -2.08
C SER A 136 -10.68 -11.04 -2.67
N ILE A 137 -9.86 -10.26 -3.37
CA ILE A 137 -8.56 -10.70 -3.91
C ILE A 137 -7.61 -11.04 -2.76
N GLN A 138 -7.55 -10.22 -1.71
CA GLN A 138 -6.70 -10.49 -0.54
C GLN A 138 -7.09 -11.81 0.14
N LYS A 139 -8.40 -12.07 0.32
CA LYS A 139 -8.90 -13.35 0.84
C LYS A 139 -8.48 -14.52 -0.02
N LEU A 140 -8.55 -14.37 -1.34
CA LEU A 140 -8.09 -15.39 -2.28
C LEU A 140 -6.60 -15.68 -2.12
N ILE A 141 -5.75 -14.65 -2.14
CA ILE A 141 -4.29 -14.80 -1.98
C ILE A 141 -3.96 -15.43 -0.64
N ASN A 142 -4.62 -15.00 0.44
CA ASN A 142 -4.42 -15.58 1.77
C ASN A 142 -4.73 -17.08 1.79
N LYS A 143 -5.83 -17.50 1.15
CA LYS A 143 -6.24 -18.90 1.13
C LYS A 143 -5.43 -19.77 0.17
N GLU A 144 -5.13 -19.28 -1.03
CA GLU A 144 -4.51 -20.08 -2.08
C GLU A 144 -2.98 -20.02 -2.09
N VAL A 145 -2.39 -19.00 -1.46
CA VAL A 145 -0.93 -18.80 -1.42
C VAL A 145 -0.44 -18.80 0.03
N VAL A 146 -0.81 -17.79 0.82
CA VAL A 146 -0.20 -17.55 2.15
C VAL A 146 -0.41 -18.73 3.09
N ALA A 147 -1.63 -19.30 3.14
CA ALA A 147 -1.94 -20.45 3.98
C ALA A 147 -1.17 -21.74 3.61
N LYS A 148 -0.55 -21.79 2.43
CA LYS A 148 0.27 -22.91 1.97
C LYS A 148 1.77 -22.69 2.20
N VAL A 149 2.18 -21.49 2.60
CA VAL A 149 3.57 -21.18 2.93
C VAL A 149 3.86 -21.64 4.35
N THR A 150 4.92 -22.44 4.51
CA THR A 150 5.46 -22.81 5.82
C THR A 150 6.88 -22.27 5.91
N ILE A 151 7.15 -21.46 6.93
CA ILE A 151 8.48 -20.93 7.23
C ILE A 151 8.97 -21.67 8.47
N THR A 152 10.10 -22.35 8.36
CA THR A 152 10.70 -23.10 9.46
C THR A 152 11.72 -22.26 10.23
N ASP A 153 12.03 -22.66 11.47
CA ASP A 153 13.11 -22.02 12.25
C ASP A 153 14.47 -22.11 11.53
N GLN A 154 14.66 -23.16 10.72
CA GLN A 154 15.85 -23.34 9.90
C GLN A 154 15.91 -22.27 8.80
N ASP A 155 14.81 -22.00 8.09
CA ASP A 155 14.75 -20.95 7.06
C ASP A 155 15.08 -19.57 7.65
N VAL A 156 14.54 -19.28 8.84
CA VAL A 156 14.83 -18.04 9.57
C VAL A 156 16.30 -17.96 9.95
N THR A 157 16.86 -19.04 10.49
CA THR A 157 18.26 -19.12 10.91
C THR A 157 19.21 -18.96 9.72
N ASP A 158 18.91 -19.62 8.61
CA ASP A 158 19.71 -19.55 7.39
C ASP A 158 19.66 -18.16 6.77
N PHE A 159 18.47 -17.56 6.69
CA PHE A 159 18.31 -16.19 6.22
C PHE A 159 19.09 -15.21 7.11
N TYR A 160 18.97 -15.32 8.44
CA TYR A 160 19.72 -14.46 9.37
C TYR A 160 21.23 -14.62 9.18
N ASN A 161 21.72 -15.86 9.13
CA ASN A 161 23.14 -16.15 8.99
C ASN A 161 23.73 -15.63 7.67
N GLN A 162 22.99 -15.76 6.57
CA GLN A 162 23.39 -15.27 5.25
C GLN A 162 23.35 -13.73 5.16
N ASN A 163 22.52 -13.08 5.98
CA ASN A 163 22.28 -11.64 5.94
C ASN A 163 22.77 -10.90 7.20
N ARG A 164 23.68 -11.49 8.00
CA ARG A 164 24.15 -10.90 9.29
C ARG A 164 24.62 -9.46 9.18
N SER A 165 25.24 -9.08 8.06
CA SER A 165 25.71 -7.70 7.83
C SER A 165 24.57 -6.68 7.80
N GLN A 166 23.35 -7.08 7.41
CA GLN A 166 22.16 -6.22 7.41
C GLN A 166 21.59 -6.00 8.82
N PHE A 167 21.88 -6.92 9.74
CA PHE A 167 21.41 -6.86 11.12
C PHE A 167 22.44 -6.28 12.09
N ASN A 168 23.68 -6.10 11.66
CA ASN A 168 24.75 -5.51 12.44
C ASN A 168 24.86 -4.01 12.13
N VAL A 169 23.80 -3.26 12.45
CA VAL A 169 23.82 -1.81 12.34
C VAL A 169 24.72 -1.29 13.45
N ALA A 170 25.88 -0.75 13.09
CA ALA A 170 26.74 -0.05 14.04
C ALA A 170 25.99 1.20 14.52
N GLU A 171 25.27 1.09 15.64
CA GLU A 171 24.67 2.25 16.29
C GLU A 171 25.79 3.03 16.99
N PRO A 172 26.14 4.24 16.53
CA PRO A 172 27.13 5.04 17.22
C PRO A 172 26.61 5.40 18.63
N GLN A 173 27.22 4.80 19.64
CA GLN A 173 26.93 5.11 21.03
C GLN A 173 27.74 6.33 21.46
N TYR A 174 27.05 7.38 21.90
CA TYR A 174 27.67 8.61 22.40
C TYR A 174 27.53 8.68 23.92
N ARG A 175 28.63 9.03 24.61
CA ARG A 175 28.59 9.45 26.01
C ARG A 175 28.65 10.96 26.07
N ILE A 176 27.53 11.60 26.42
CA ILE A 176 27.39 13.06 26.44
C ILE A 176 27.32 13.57 27.88
N ALA A 177 27.93 14.72 28.14
CA ALA A 177 27.78 15.49 29.37
C ALA A 177 27.31 16.91 29.01
N GLN A 178 26.52 17.55 29.89
CA GLN A 178 25.91 18.85 29.63
C GLN A 178 26.11 19.80 30.82
N ILE A 179 26.46 21.06 30.53
CA ILE A 179 26.37 22.17 31.48
C ILE A 179 25.21 23.04 31.03
N VAL A 180 24.27 23.31 31.94
CA VAL A 180 23.12 24.18 31.69
C VAL A 180 23.28 25.44 32.53
N VAL A 181 23.19 26.60 31.89
CA VAL A 181 23.16 27.89 32.57
C VAL A 181 21.78 28.52 32.37
N THR A 182 21.09 28.78 33.46
CA THR A 182 19.76 29.41 33.45
C THR A 182 19.88 30.92 33.67
N PRO A 183 18.96 31.74 33.10
CA PRO A 183 18.97 33.20 33.27
C PRO A 183 18.34 33.67 34.59
N ARG A 184 18.16 32.75 35.53
CA ARG A 184 17.59 32.98 36.86
C ARG A 184 18.16 31.95 37.81
N LYS A 185 18.23 32.33 39.09
CA LYS A 185 18.57 31.42 40.17
C LYS A 185 17.45 30.38 40.35
N ASP A 186 17.82 29.11 40.37
CA ASP A 186 16.92 28.03 40.73
C ASP A 186 17.16 27.66 42.21
N PRO A 187 16.18 27.86 43.11
CA PRO A 187 16.35 27.54 44.53
C PRO A 187 16.54 26.05 44.81
N LEU A 188 16.21 25.16 43.87
CA LEU A 188 16.37 23.71 43.99
C LEU A 188 17.74 23.21 43.51
N LEU A 189 18.48 24.02 42.74
CA LEU A 189 19.79 23.66 42.21
C LEU A 189 20.88 24.41 42.96
N ARG A 190 21.77 23.65 43.63
CA ARG A 190 22.92 24.23 44.32
C ARG A 190 24.14 24.25 43.40
N ASN A 191 24.38 25.38 42.76
CA ASN A 191 25.64 25.67 42.10
C ASN A 191 26.77 25.79 43.15
N ARG A 192 27.84 25.00 43.01
CA ARG A 192 28.94 24.97 44.00
C ARG A 192 29.88 26.17 43.89
N LYS A 193 29.90 26.84 42.74
CA LYS A 193 30.72 28.04 42.50
C LYS A 193 30.03 29.33 42.92
N ASN A 194 28.74 29.26 43.27
CA ASN A 194 27.94 30.40 43.74
C ASN A 194 27.97 31.60 42.78
N ASP A 195 28.06 31.32 41.48
CA ASP A 195 28.15 32.27 40.37
C ASP A 195 26.90 32.19 39.48
N ASP A 196 25.72 32.02 40.09
CA ASP A 196 24.44 31.91 39.38
C ASP A 196 24.15 33.15 38.55
N ALA A 197 23.75 32.96 37.29
CA ALA A 197 23.26 34.05 36.46
C ALA A 197 21.83 34.43 36.88
N THR A 198 21.55 35.72 36.85
CA THR A 198 20.26 36.32 37.23
C THR A 198 19.54 37.01 36.08
N THR A 199 20.21 37.13 34.93
CA THR A 199 19.66 37.68 33.69
C THR A 199 20.06 36.84 32.48
N GLU A 200 19.36 37.04 31.35
CA GLU A 200 19.75 36.41 30.08
C GLU A 200 21.14 36.83 29.60
N ALA A 201 21.51 38.10 29.81
CA ALA A 201 22.82 38.61 29.42
C ALA A 201 23.95 37.93 30.21
N GLU A 202 23.77 37.78 31.53
CA GLU A 202 24.72 37.07 32.40
C GLU A 202 24.82 35.58 32.04
N ALA A 203 23.69 34.92 31.76
CA ALA A 203 23.70 33.51 31.38
C ALA A 203 24.42 33.28 30.04
N ARG A 204 24.17 34.14 29.03
CA ARG A 204 24.87 34.08 27.74
C ARG A 204 26.36 34.34 27.90
N HIS A 205 26.74 35.34 28.68
CA HIS A 205 28.14 35.63 28.97
C HIS A 205 28.83 34.44 29.65
N LYS A 206 28.18 33.83 30.65
CA LYS A 206 28.69 32.64 31.33
C LYS A 206 28.84 31.44 30.40
N CYS A 207 27.86 31.18 29.52
CA CYS A 207 27.98 30.14 28.49
C CYS A 207 29.18 30.40 27.57
N ALA A 208 29.38 31.63 27.11
CA ALA A 208 30.51 31.99 26.26
C ALA A 208 31.86 31.74 26.98
N THR A 209 31.98 32.20 28.22
CA THR A 209 33.18 31.98 29.04
C THR A 209 33.45 30.49 29.29
N LEU A 210 32.41 29.69 29.55
CA LEU A 210 32.55 28.23 29.72
C LEU A 210 33.01 27.56 28.42
N LEU A 211 32.46 27.97 27.27
CA LEU A 211 32.86 27.46 25.95
C LEU A 211 34.32 27.81 25.63
N GLU A 212 34.76 29.05 25.89
CA GLU A 212 36.16 29.46 25.70
C GLU A 212 37.11 28.63 26.56
N ARG A 213 36.75 28.39 27.83
CA ARG A 213 37.55 27.56 28.73
C ARG A 213 37.61 26.10 28.28
N LEU A 214 36.49 25.55 27.82
CA LEU A 214 36.45 24.19 27.24
C LEU A 214 37.30 24.11 25.96
N ALA A 215 37.21 25.11 25.08
CA ALA A 215 38.03 25.19 23.87
C ALA A 215 39.53 25.33 24.19
N GLY A 216 39.86 26.00 25.31
CA GLY A 216 41.21 26.09 25.86
C GLY A 216 41.71 24.84 26.59
N GLY A 217 40.93 23.76 26.63
CA GLY A 217 41.33 22.48 27.22
C GLY A 217 41.04 22.32 28.72
N ALA A 218 40.20 23.18 29.31
CA ALA A 218 39.75 22.98 30.69
C ALA A 218 38.89 21.71 30.82
N ASP A 219 39.06 20.99 31.92
CA ASP A 219 38.30 19.76 32.19
C ASP A 219 36.79 20.05 32.38
N PHE A 220 35.95 19.30 31.66
CA PHE A 220 34.49 19.51 31.66
C PHE A 220 33.87 19.25 33.03
N ALA A 221 34.29 18.18 33.73
CA ALA A 221 33.74 17.83 35.04
C ALA A 221 34.04 18.94 36.06
N THR A 222 35.23 19.53 35.98
CA THR A 222 35.64 20.67 36.80
C THR A 222 34.80 21.91 36.51
N LEU A 223 34.41 22.14 35.25
CA LEU A 223 33.54 23.26 34.89
C LEU A 223 32.06 23.04 35.26
N ALA A 224 31.60 21.79 35.27
CA ALA A 224 30.22 21.41 35.58
C ALA A 224 29.86 21.40 37.07
N MET A 225 30.85 21.46 37.97
CA MET A 225 30.66 21.66 39.41
C MET A 225 30.22 23.09 39.75
#